data_AF-A0A5C9ETW4-F1
#
_entry.id   AF-A0A5C9ETW4-F1
#
_cell.length_a   1.000
_cell.length_b   1.000
_cell.length_c   1.000
_cell.angle_alpha   90.00
_cell.angle_beta   90.00
_cell.angle_gamma   90.00
#
_symmetry.space_group_name_H-M   'P 1'
#
loop_
_entity.id
_entity.type
_entity.pdbx_description
1 polymer ?
#
loop_
_entity_poly.entity_id
_entity_poly.type
_entity_poly.pdbx_seq_one_letter_code
_entity_poly.pdbx_strand_id
1 'polypeptide(L)'
;MINEVVGRLFEEMSELTFEVCKNYFRGKSNKLLIAHEIADVWQAIENLVEYLDIEEEVRLAKKELKEHRNLKNMAENSRMNHPNGK
;
A
#
# COMPACT_ATOMS: atom_id res chain seq x y z
N MET A 1 -8.76 -1.37 26.58
CA MET A 1 -9.47 -0.50 25.62
C MET A 1 -8.51 -0.30 24.46
N ILE A 2 -8.85 -0.76 23.26
CA ILE A 2 -8.00 -0.53 22.08
C ILE A 2 -8.05 0.96 21.77
N ASN A 3 -6.90 1.57 21.47
CA ASN A 3 -6.83 2.97 21.05
C ASN A 3 -7.69 3.19 19.80
N GLU A 4 -8.47 4.27 19.75
CA GLU A 4 -9.46 4.51 18.69
C GLU A 4 -8.84 4.59 17.29
N VAL A 5 -7.62 5.15 17.15
CA VAL A 5 -6.90 5.24 15.88
C VAL A 5 -6.50 3.85 15.39
N VAL A 6 -5.93 3.03 16.28
CA VAL A 6 -5.58 1.65 15.98
C VAL A 6 -6.82 0.81 15.69
N GLY A 7 -7.90 1.01 16.44
CA GLY A 7 -9.20 0.37 16.24
C GLY A 7 -9.77 0.67 14.86
N ARG A 8 -9.74 1.94 14.45
CA ARG A 8 -10.22 2.38 13.13
C ARG A 8 -9.42 1.73 12.00
N LEU A 9 -8.09 1.68 12.09
CA LEU A 9 -7.28 0.99 11.08
C LEU A 9 -7.68 -0.50 10.91
N PHE A 10 -7.95 -1.21 12.01
CA PHE A 10 -8.40 -2.60 11.93
C PHE A 10 -9.79 -2.75 11.29
N GLU A 11 -10.70 -1.82 11.58
CA GLU A 11 -12.03 -1.76 10.98
C GLU A 11 -11.94 -1.61 9.46
N GLU A 12 -11.28 -0.56 8.97
CA GLU A 12 -11.19 -0.29 7.51
C GLU A 12 -10.47 -1.41 6.76
N MET A 13 -9.42 -1.98 7.35
CA MET A 13 -8.72 -3.13 6.76
C MET A 13 -9.64 -4.36 6.65
N SER A 14 -10.56 -4.55 7.60
CA SER A 14 -11.53 -5.64 7.57
C SER A 14 -12.61 -5.40 6.50
N GLU A 15 -13.10 -4.17 6.36
CA GLU A 15 -14.08 -3.78 5.33
C GLU A 15 -13.49 -3.89 3.91
N LEU A 16 -12.26 -3.40 3.71
CA LEU A 16 -11.52 -3.60 2.46
C LEU A 16 -11.36 -5.08 2.12
N THR A 17 -10.96 -5.89 3.11
CA THR A 17 -10.80 -7.35 2.91
C THR A 17 -12.13 -7.99 2.51
N PHE A 18 -13.23 -7.57 3.12
CA PHE A 18 -14.56 -8.06 2.81
C PHE A 18 -14.97 -7.75 1.36
N GLU A 19 -14.84 -6.49 0.92
CA GLU A 19 -15.23 -6.09 -0.43
C GLU A 19 -14.31 -6.69 -1.50
N VAL A 20 -13.00 -6.83 -1.23
CA VAL A 20 -12.07 -7.56 -2.12
C VAL A 20 -12.50 -9.03 -2.24
N CYS A 21 -12.77 -9.71 -1.12
CA CYS A 21 -13.19 -11.11 -1.16
C CYS A 21 -14.49 -11.32 -1.95
N LYS A 22 -15.43 -10.38 -1.80
CA LYS A 22 -16.71 -10.37 -2.53
C LYS A 22 -16.52 -10.19 -4.03
N ASN A 23 -15.57 -9.36 -4.45
CA ASN A 23 -15.23 -9.19 -5.87
C ASN A 23 -14.61 -10.44 -6.48
N TYR A 24 -13.56 -10.96 -5.84
CA TYR A 24 -12.70 -12.00 -6.42
C TYR A 24 -13.26 -13.41 -6.26
N PHE A 25 -13.85 -13.75 -5.10
CA PHE A 25 -14.29 -15.11 -4.82
C PHE A 25 -15.79 -15.33 -5.05
N ARG A 26 -16.59 -14.25 -5.09
CA ARG A 26 -18.05 -14.33 -5.26
C ARG A 26 -18.54 -13.71 -6.57
N GLY A 27 -17.63 -13.22 -7.41
CA GLY A 27 -17.94 -12.66 -8.73
C GLY A 27 -18.83 -11.41 -8.72
N LYS A 28 -18.94 -10.71 -7.57
CA LYS A 28 -19.76 -9.50 -7.47
C LYS A 28 -18.92 -8.30 -7.87
N SER A 29 -19.21 -7.68 -9.02
CA SER A 29 -18.54 -6.44 -9.42
C SER A 29 -18.90 -5.30 -8.46
N ASN A 30 -17.94 -4.90 -7.63
CA ASN A 30 -18.07 -3.90 -6.57
C ASN A 30 -16.84 -2.98 -6.50
N LYS A 31 -16.21 -2.69 -7.64
CA LYS A 31 -14.99 -1.87 -7.73
C LYS A 31 -15.10 -0.50 -7.05
N LEU A 32 -16.29 0.12 -7.10
CA LEU A 32 -16.54 1.39 -6.43
C LEU A 32 -16.43 1.26 -4.91
N LEU A 33 -17.02 0.21 -4.32
CA LEU A 33 -16.91 -0.05 -2.88
C LEU A 33 -15.46 -0.31 -2.49
N ILE A 34 -14.74 -1.15 -3.24
CA ILE A 34 -13.30 -1.35 -3.01
C ILE A 34 -12.53 -0.03 -3.04
N ALA A 35 -12.86 0.89 -3.94
CA ALA A 35 -12.19 2.18 -4.00
C ALA A 35 -12.47 3.05 -2.76
N HIS A 36 -13.69 3.01 -2.22
CA HIS A 36 -14.04 3.66 -0.95
C HIS A 36 -13.23 3.06 0.20
N GLU A 37 -13.23 1.74 0.35
CA GLU A 37 -12.49 1.06 1.43
C GLU A 37 -10.98 1.33 1.36
N ILE A 38 -10.40 1.44 0.16
CA ILE A 38 -8.98 1.84 0.01
C ILE A 38 -8.75 3.27 0.51
N ALA A 39 -9.66 4.21 0.20
CA ALA A 39 -9.55 5.58 0.64
C ALA A 39 -9.65 5.68 2.17
N ASP A 40 -10.56 4.91 2.78
CA ASP A 40 -10.76 4.88 4.21
C ASP A 40 -9.55 4.26 4.94
N VAL A 41 -8.98 3.17 4.40
CA VAL A 41 -7.70 2.61 4.88
C VAL A 41 -6.56 3.63 4.79
N TRP A 42 -6.46 4.39 3.68
CA TRP A 42 -5.43 5.43 3.56
C TRP A 42 -5.58 6.50 4.63
N GLN A 43 -6.79 7.01 4.85
CA GLN A 43 -7.05 8.00 5.90
C GLN A 43 -6.73 7.44 7.29
N ALA A 44 -7.08 6.18 7.57
CA ALA A 44 -6.77 5.56 8.86
C ALA A 44 -5.25 5.38 9.07
N ILE A 45 -4.49 5.11 8.02
CA ILE A 45 -3.02 5.06 8.08
C ILE A 45 -2.45 6.47 8.32
N GLU A 46 -2.95 7.50 7.63
CA GLU A 46 -2.53 8.89 7.86
C GLU A 46 -2.75 9.30 9.31
N ASN A 47 -3.94 9.02 9.85
CA ASN A 47 -4.24 9.27 11.26
C ASN A 47 -3.31 8.50 12.21
N LEU A 48 -2.91 7.28 11.86
CA LEU A 48 -1.95 6.51 12.65
C LEU A 48 -0.54 7.12 12.63
N VAL A 49 -0.12 7.63 11.47
CA VAL A 49 1.17 8.33 11.34
C VAL A 49 1.19 9.56 12.23
N GLU A 50 0.14 10.39 12.17
CA GLU A 50 0.00 11.58 13.01
C GLU A 50 -0.08 11.23 14.50
N TYR A 51 -0.85 10.19 14.86
CA TYR A 51 -0.98 9.74 16.25
C TYR A 51 0.35 9.26 16.85
N LEU A 52 1.22 8.68 16.03
CA LEU A 52 2.53 8.18 16.46
C LEU A 52 3.64 9.23 16.34
N ASP A 53 3.40 10.38 15.70
CA ASP A 53 4.39 11.44 15.43
C ASP A 53 5.61 10.89 14.64
N ILE A 54 5.34 10.16 13.53
CA ILE A 54 6.35 9.45 12.72
C ILE A 54 6.36 9.85 11.23
N GLU A 55 5.89 11.05 10.90
CA GLU A 55 5.77 11.56 9.53
C GLU A 55 7.12 11.52 8.79
N GLU A 56 8.20 11.89 9.48
CA GLU A 56 9.54 11.97 8.91
C GLU A 56 10.10 10.57 8.62
N GLU A 57 9.94 9.62 9.54
CA GLU A 57 10.33 8.22 9.38
C GLU A 57 9.60 7.59 8.19
N VAL A 58 8.29 7.83 8.08
CA VAL A 58 7.49 7.35 6.95
C VAL A 58 7.96 7.98 5.64
N ARG A 59 8.31 9.27 5.64
CA ARG A 59 8.85 9.97 4.46
C ARG A 59 10.19 9.39 4.02
N LEU A 60 11.09 9.11 4.97
CA LEU A 60 12.40 8.49 4.71
C LEU A 60 12.23 7.07 4.15
N ALA A 61 11.37 6.24 4.77
CA ALA A 61 11.08 4.89 4.27
C ALA A 61 10.50 4.90 2.85
N LYS A 62 9.60 5.84 2.51
CA LYS A 62 9.08 6.00 1.14
C LYS A 62 10.18 6.37 0.14
N LYS A 63 11.15 7.19 0.54
CA LYS A 63 12.31 7.56 -0.30
C LYS A 63 13.19 6.35 -0.57
N GLU A 64 13.53 5.57 0.45
CA GLU A 64 14.33 4.35 0.33
C GLU A 64 13.70 3.35 -0.65
N LEU A 65 12.38 3.10 -0.53
CA LEU A 65 11.65 2.23 -1.45
C LEU A 65 11.73 2.69 -2.92
N LYS A 66 11.69 4.00 -3.16
CA LYS A 66 11.82 4.59 -4.50
C LYS A 66 13.22 4.41 -5.06
N GLU A 67 14.25 4.64 -4.24
CA GLU A 67 15.64 4.45 -4.61
C GLU A 67 15.95 2.99 -4.95
N HIS A 68 15.47 2.05 -4.12
CA HIS A 68 15.56 0.61 -4.39
C HIS A 68 14.88 0.21 -5.71
N ARG A 69 13.69 0.74 -5.99
CA ARG A 69 12.98 0.47 -7.26
C ARG A 69 13.77 1.00 -8.46
N ASN A 70 14.36 2.18 -8.36
CA ASN A 70 15.16 2.76 -9.43
C ASN A 70 16.42 1.93 -9.72
N LEU A 71 17.13 1.52 -8.68
CA LEU A 71 18.32 0.66 -8.82
C LEU A 71 17.99 -0.67 -9.49
N LYS A 72 16.86 -1.29 -9.13
CA LYS A 72 16.38 -2.52 -9.76
C LYS A 72 16.10 -2.33 -11.25
N ASN A 73 15.40 -1.26 -11.62
CA ASN A 73 15.09 -0.95 -13.01
C ASN A 73 16.35 -0.66 -13.84
N MET A 74 17.33 0.06 -13.27
CA MET A 74 18.62 0.31 -13.92
C MET A 74 19.38 -0.99 -14.17
N ALA A 75 19.42 -1.89 -13.17
CA ALA A 75 20.05 -3.20 -13.30
C ALA A 75 19.38 -4.08 -14.36
N GLU A 76 18.04 -4.07 -14.45
CA GLU A 76 17.29 -4.80 -15.47
C GLU A 76 17.55 -4.24 -16.89
N ASN A 77 17.58 -2.92 -17.03
CA ASN A 77 17.90 -2.26 -18.31
C ASN A 77 19.35 -2.51 -18.76
N SER A 78 20.31 -2.51 -17.83
CA SER A 78 21.71 -2.84 -18.14
C SER A 78 21.87 -4.29 -18.61
N ARG A 79 21.07 -5.24 -18.09
CA ARG A 79 21.08 -6.63 -18.53
C ARG A 79 20.46 -6.83 -19.91
N MET A 80 19.44 -6.05 -20.29
CA MET A 80 18.84 -6.11 -21.63
C MET A 80 19.74 -5.51 -22.72
N ASN A 81 20.64 -4.57 -22.38
CA ASN A 81 21.55 -3.92 -23.32
C ASN A 81 22.88 -4.68 -23.57
N HIS A 82 23.04 -5.88 -23.00
CA HIS A 82 24.11 -6.81 -23.36
C HIS A 82 23.53 -8.12 -23.91
N PRO A 83 23.08 -8.13 -25.18
CA PRO A 83 22.82 -9.39 -25.87
C PRO A 83 24.17 -10.03 -26.17
N ASN A 84 24.50 -11.10 -25.44
CA ASN A 84 25.55 -12.08 -25.72
C ASN A 84 26.72 -11.58 -26.59
N GLY A 85 27.77 -11.07 -25.95
CA GLY A 85 29.09 -11.00 -26.56
C GLY A 85 29.57 -12.43 -26.88
N LYS A 86 29.38 -12.83 -28.14
CA LYS A 86 30.15 -13.89 -28.79
C LYS A 86 31.28 -13.26 -29.56
#